data_AF-A0A2V7E4F4-F1
#
_entry.id   AF-A0A2V7E4F4-F1
#
_cell.length_a   1.000
_cell.length_b   1.000
_cell.length_c   1.000
_cell.angle_alpha   90.00
_cell.angle_beta   90.00
_cell.angle_gamma   90.00
#
_symmetry.space_group_name_H-M   'P 1'
#
loop_
_entity.id
_entity.type
_entity.pdbx_description
1 polymer ?
#
loop_
_entity_poly.entity_id
_entity_poly.type
_entity_poly.pdbx_seq_one_letter_code
_entity_poly.pdbx_strand_id
1 'polypeptide(L)'
;MNRADDIERQMLDAVGQAMGRFAMLRPGDRIAVGVSGGKDSLCLLAALAHYRRRAPFPYDLLAVTIEQGKFKASIEGLRQPIERLGVPWMIADDSATLALVRDGVVHGCDVCSRHR
;
A
#
# COMPACT_ATOMS: atom_id res chain seq x y z
N MET A 1 25.36 6.65 14.20
CA MET A 1 24.10 6.13 13.66
C MET A 1 23.04 6.26 14.75
N ASN A 2 21.91 6.93 14.51
CA ASN A 2 20.84 7.02 15.53
C ASN A 2 20.01 5.72 15.49
N ARG A 3 19.33 5.39 16.60
CA ARG A 3 18.47 4.20 16.75
C ARG A 3 17.40 4.09 15.66
N ALA A 4 16.89 5.22 15.15
CA ALA A 4 15.91 5.24 14.06
C ALA A 4 16.50 4.70 12.75
N ASP A 5 17.70 5.13 12.37
CA ASP A 5 18.42 4.66 11.18
C ASP A 5 18.71 3.15 11.26
N ASP A 6 18.92 2.65 12.48
CA ASP A 6 19.17 1.25 12.74
C ASP A 6 17.93 0.38 12.48
N ILE A 7 16.77 0.85 12.94
CA ILE A 7 15.47 0.18 12.73
C ILE A 7 15.10 0.20 11.24
N GLU A 8 15.28 1.33 10.55
CA GLU A 8 15.00 1.41 9.11
C GLU A 8 15.83 0.40 8.33
N ARG A 9 17.14 0.34 8.61
CA ARG A 9 18.04 -0.61 7.96
C ARG A 9 17.62 -2.06 8.22
N GLN A 10 17.35 -2.41 9.48
CA GLN A 10 16.93 -3.76 9.85
C GLN A 10 15.61 -4.16 9.17
N MET A 11 14.66 -3.23 9.08
CA MET A 11 13.37 -3.45 8.42
C MET A 11 13.55 -3.66 6.92
N LEU A 12 14.33 -2.82 6.25
CA LEU A 12 14.63 -2.96 4.83
C LEU A 12 15.30 -4.30 4.57
N ASP A 13 16.35 -4.65 5.33
CA ASP A 13 17.05 -5.93 5.19
C ASP A 13 16.09 -7.14 5.27
N ALA A 14 15.16 -7.13 6.23
CA ALA A 14 14.16 -8.19 6.36
C ALA A 14 13.22 -8.28 5.14
N VAL A 15 12.79 -7.12 4.60
CA VAL A 15 11.98 -7.07 3.38
C VAL A 15 12.75 -7.61 2.17
N GLY A 16 14.00 -7.17 1.98
CA GLY A 16 14.86 -7.65 0.90
C GLY A 16 15.10 -9.16 0.95
N GLN A 17 15.37 -9.69 2.14
CA GLN A 17 15.52 -11.12 2.37
C GLN A 17 14.26 -11.91 2.01
N ALA A 18 13.08 -11.42 2.43
CA ALA A 18 11.81 -12.05 2.07
C ALA A 18 11.56 -12.04 0.56
N MET A 19 11.75 -10.89 -0.10
CA MET A 19 11.57 -10.76 -1.54
C MET A 19 12.48 -11.71 -2.32
N GLY A 20 13.76 -11.80 -1.95
CA GLY A 20 14.72 -12.70 -2.58
C GLY A 20 14.42 -14.17 -2.31
N ARG A 21 14.14 -14.53 -1.05
CA ARG A 21 13.85 -15.92 -0.65
C ARG A 21 12.63 -16.51 -1.36
N PHE A 22 11.58 -15.72 -1.54
CA PHE A 22 10.31 -16.18 -2.10
C PHE A 22 10.12 -15.77 -3.57
N ALA A 23 11.15 -15.20 -4.21
CA ALA A 23 11.09 -14.71 -5.59
C ALA A 23 9.84 -13.85 -5.86
N MET A 24 9.55 -12.91 -4.95
CA MET A 24 8.29 -12.16 -4.93
C MET A 24 8.15 -11.20 -6.12
N LEU A 25 9.27 -10.72 -6.66
CA LEU A 25 9.33 -9.79 -7.77
C LEU A 25 10.13 -10.37 -8.94
N ARG A 26 9.72 -10.03 -10.15
CA ARG A 26 10.36 -10.42 -11.41
C ARG A 26 10.61 -9.18 -12.30
N PRO A 27 11.59 -9.26 -13.23
CA PRO A 27 11.82 -8.18 -14.19
C PRO A 27 10.56 -7.82 -14.98
N GLY A 28 10.23 -6.54 -15.00
CA GLY A 28 9.05 -6.02 -15.72
C GLY A 28 7.73 -6.13 -14.97
N ASP A 29 7.74 -6.56 -13.70
CA ASP A 29 6.52 -6.60 -12.90
C ASP A 29 5.90 -5.20 -12.73
N ARG A 30 4.57 -5.16 -12.76
CA ARG A 30 3.77 -3.99 -12.39
C ARG A 30 3.02 -4.31 -11.11
N ILE A 31 3.45 -3.70 -10.01
CA ILE A 31 3.02 -4.10 -8.66
C ILE A 31 2.01 -3.09 -8.14
N ALA A 32 0.79 -3.58 -7.86
CA ALA A 32 -0.22 -2.81 -7.15
C ALA A 32 -0.06 -3.02 -5.64
N VAL A 33 0.10 -1.93 -4.89
CA VAL A 33 0.17 -1.95 -3.43
C VAL A 33 -1.14 -1.39 -2.87
N GLY A 34 -1.90 -2.23 -2.17
CA GLY A 34 -3.10 -1.80 -1.46
C GLY A 34 -2.76 -0.88 -0.29
N VAL A 35 -3.15 0.40 -0.38
CA VAL A 35 -2.93 1.43 0.65
C VAL A 35 -4.23 1.68 1.40
N SER A 36 -4.28 1.24 2.65
CA SER A 36 -5.43 1.44 3.56
C SER A 36 -5.28 2.67 4.45
N GLY A 37 -4.18 3.42 4.31
CA GLY A 37 -3.81 4.50 5.23
C GLY A 37 -3.23 4.03 6.57
N GLY A 38 -3.17 2.73 6.81
CA GLY A 38 -2.44 2.16 7.93
C GLY A 38 -0.91 2.18 7.70
N LYS A 39 -0.16 2.28 8.80
CA LYS A 39 1.32 2.27 8.80
C LYS A 39 1.90 1.08 8.02
N ASP A 40 1.28 -0.09 8.11
CA ASP A 40 1.81 -1.32 7.52
C ASP A 40 1.82 -1.23 5.99
N SER A 41 0.72 -0.78 5.38
CA SER A 41 0.62 -0.58 3.93
C SER A 41 1.54 0.56 3.41
N LEU A 42 1.67 1.63 4.19
CA LEU A 42 2.54 2.76 3.84
C LEU A 42 4.03 2.40 3.96
N CYS A 43 4.41 1.65 5.00
CA CYS A 43 5.75 1.12 5.17
C CYS A 43 6.11 0.17 4.04
N LEU A 44 5.20 -0.72 3.63
CA LEU A 44 5.42 -1.61 2.49
C LEU A 44 5.63 -0.82 1.19
N LEU A 45 4.77 0.16 0.91
CA LEU A 45 4.91 1.04 -0.26
C LEU A 45 6.25 1.77 -0.27
N ALA A 46 6.64 2.35 0.87
CA ALA A 46 7.90 3.07 1.03
C ALA A 46 9.11 2.14 0.86
N ALA A 47 9.08 0.93 1.42
CA ALA A 47 10.15 -0.05 1.26
C ALA A 47 10.30 -0.49 -0.21
N LEU A 48 9.19 -0.80 -0.89
CA LEU A 48 9.23 -1.16 -2.31
C LEU A 48 9.71 0.01 -3.19
N ALA A 49 9.29 1.25 -2.89
CA ALA A 49 9.79 2.43 -3.59
C ALA A 49 11.29 2.67 -3.33
N HIS A 50 11.75 2.39 -2.10
CA HIS A 50 13.16 2.45 -1.75
C HIS A 50 13.99 1.43 -2.55
N TYR A 51 13.52 0.18 -2.63
CA TYR A 51 14.17 -0.89 -3.38
C TYR A 51 14.16 -0.64 -4.89
N ARG A 52 13.13 0.01 -5.44
CA ARG A 52 13.01 0.30 -6.88
C ARG A 52 14.23 1.07 -7.41
N ARG A 53 14.83 1.92 -6.57
CA ARG A 53 16.03 2.71 -6.93
C ARG A 53 17.32 1.90 -7.01
N ARG A 54 17.35 0.69 -6.41
CA ARG A 54 18.54 -0.17 -6.28
C ARG A 54 18.35 -1.56 -6.86
N ALA A 55 17.14 -1.89 -7.31
CA ALA A 55 16.80 -3.21 -7.80
C ALA A 55 17.65 -3.56 -9.03
N PRO A 56 18.08 -4.84 -9.16
CA PRO A 56 18.88 -5.28 -10.30
C PRO A 56 18.09 -5.33 -11.62
N PHE A 57 16.77 -5.11 -11.56
CA PHE A 57 15.87 -5.07 -12.71
C PHE A 57 14.78 -4.02 -12.49
N PRO A 58 14.19 -3.47 -13.57
CA PRO A 58 13.10 -2.52 -13.47
C PRO A 58 11.79 -3.21 -13.06
N TYR A 59 10.99 -2.51 -12.25
CA TYR A 59 9.59 -2.82 -11.97
C TYR A 59 8.83 -1.52 -11.67
N ASP A 60 7.52 -1.55 -11.90
CA ASP A 60 6.62 -0.43 -11.64
C ASP A 60 5.85 -0.61 -10.33
N LEU A 61 5.50 0.52 -9.72
CA LEU A 61 4.65 0.57 -8.53
C LEU A 61 3.41 1.40 -8.83
N LEU A 62 2.26 0.94 -8.34
CA LEU A 62 1.02 1.68 -8.29
C LEU A 62 0.44 1.54 -6.89
N ALA A 63 0.23 2.66 -6.19
CA ALA A 63 -0.58 2.65 -4.99
C ALA A 63 -2.06 2.55 -5.38
N VAL A 64 -2.81 1.69 -4.70
CA VAL A 64 -4.25 1.51 -4.93
C VAL A 64 -4.98 1.58 -3.60
N THR A 65 -5.99 2.43 -3.50
CA THR A 65 -6.90 2.50 -2.36
C THR A 65 -8.30 2.15 -2.82
N ILE A 66 -8.97 1.28 -2.08
CA ILE A 66 -10.41 1.02 -2.27
C ILE A 66 -11.18 1.86 -1.25
N GLU A 67 -12.01 2.78 -1.73
CA GLU A 67 -12.89 3.60 -0.90
C GLU A 67 -14.20 2.86 -0.63
N GLN A 68 -14.52 2.70 0.64
CA GLN A 68 -15.64 1.89 1.13
C GLN A 68 -16.53 2.69 2.10
N GLY A 69 -16.24 3.97 2.32
CA GLY A 69 -16.97 4.86 3.23
C GLY A 69 -16.65 4.63 4.71
N LYS A 70 -15.57 3.89 5.01
CA LYS A 70 -15.21 3.47 6.38
C LYS A 70 -13.98 4.14 6.96
N PHE A 71 -13.30 4.99 6.19
CA PHE A 71 -12.15 5.72 6.70
C PHE A 71 -12.58 6.75 7.75
N LYS A 72 -11.83 6.82 8.86
CA LYS A 72 -12.08 7.78 9.94
C LYS A 72 -11.62 9.20 9.61
N ALA A 73 -10.83 9.35 8.55
CA ALA A 73 -10.30 10.60 8.05
C ALA A 73 -10.19 10.52 6.54
N SER A 74 -10.11 11.66 5.86
CA SER A 74 -9.94 11.68 4.41
C SER A 74 -8.63 11.02 4.00
N ILE A 75 -8.70 10.04 3.09
CA ILE A 75 -7.53 9.34 2.58
C ILE A 75 -6.65 10.27 1.72
N GLU A 76 -7.21 11.36 1.19
CA GLU A 76 -6.50 12.35 0.37
C GLU A 76 -5.29 12.98 1.09
N GLY A 77 -5.25 12.95 2.42
CA GLY A 77 -4.07 13.34 3.19
C GLY A 77 -2.81 12.53 2.86
N LEU A 78 -2.95 11.36 2.23
CA LEU A 78 -1.84 10.52 1.78
C LEU A 78 -1.29 10.89 0.40
N ARG A 79 -1.96 11.76 -0.35
CA ARG A 79 -1.54 12.16 -1.70
C ARG A 79 -0.10 12.65 -1.74
N GLN A 80 0.20 13.67 -0.94
CA GLN A 80 1.54 14.26 -0.89
C GLN A 80 2.61 13.27 -0.38
N PRO A 81 2.39 12.49 0.69
CA PRO A 81 3.30 11.40 1.06
C PRO A 81 3.59 10.39 -0.06
N ILE A 82 2.57 9.93 -0.80
CA ILE A 82 2.72 8.93 -1.87
C ILE A 82 3.44 9.54 -3.08
N GLU A 83 3.10 10.77 -3.46
CA GLU A 83 3.77 11.50 -4.54
C GLU A 83 5.26 11.70 -4.26
N ARG A 84 5.65 11.97 -3.00
CA ARG A 84 7.07 12.06 -2.60
C ARG A 84 7.85 10.76 -2.78
N LEU A 85 7.18 9.60 -2.80
CA LEU A 85 7.80 8.32 -3.13
C LEU A 85 7.98 8.11 -4.64
N GLY A 86 7.43 9.01 -5.47
CA GLY A 86 7.42 8.89 -6.92
C GLY A 86 6.57 7.71 -7.40
N VAL A 87 5.47 7.42 -6.70
CA VAL A 87 4.56 6.33 -7.03
C VAL A 87 3.20 6.92 -7.43
N PRO A 88 2.64 6.55 -8.61
CA PRO A 88 1.27 6.93 -8.95
C PRO A 88 0.28 6.33 -7.96
N TRP A 89 -0.83 7.04 -7.74
CA TRP A 89 -1.88 6.61 -6.82
C TRP A 89 -3.25 6.63 -7.49
N MET A 90 -3.97 5.52 -7.33
CA MET A 90 -5.34 5.34 -7.78
C MET A 90 -6.24 5.10 -6.58
N ILE A 91 -7.38 5.79 -6.56
CA ILE A 91 -8.48 5.52 -5.63
C ILE A 91 -9.62 4.96 -6.45
N ALA A 92 -10.18 3.84 -6.04
CA ALA A 92 -11.31 3.18 -6.67
C ALA A 92 -12.45 3.01 -5.66
N ASP A 93 -13.66 3.33 -6.07
CA ASP A 93 -14.84 3.25 -5.22
C ASP A 93 -15.45 1.83 -5.26
N ASP A 94 -15.66 1.24 -4.09
CA ASP A 94 -16.50 0.05 -3.93
C ASP A 94 -17.96 0.48 -3.77
N SER A 95 -18.63 0.63 -4.92
CA SER A 95 -20.03 1.08 -4.99
C SER A 95 -20.99 0.23 -4.15
N ALA A 96 -20.73 -1.06 -3.97
CA ALA A 96 -21.61 -1.95 -3.21
C ALA A 96 -21.51 -1.65 -1.71
N THR A 97 -20.29 -1.56 -1.17
CA THR A 97 -20.10 -1.21 0.25
C THR A 97 -20.52 0.23 0.53
N LEU A 98 -20.25 1.17 -0.39
CA LEU A 98 -20.70 2.55 -0.29
C LEU A 98 -22.23 2.66 -0.24
N ALA A 99 -22.95 1.87 -1.04
CA ALA A 99 -24.40 1.80 -0.99
C ALA A 99 -24.90 1.29 0.37
N LEU A 100 -24.29 0.24 0.93
CA LEU A 100 -24.65 -0.28 2.25
C LEU A 100 -24.44 0.76 3.36
N VAL A 101 -23.33 1.52 3.31
CA VAL A 101 -23.05 2.62 4.24
C VAL A 101 -24.11 3.72 4.10
N ARG A 102 -24.42 4.14 2.87
CA ARG A 102 -25.44 5.16 2.59
C ARG A 102 -26.82 4.75 3.08
N ASP A 103 -27.18 3.48 2.89
CA ASP A 103 -28.49 2.94 3.24
C ASP A 103 -28.58 2.55 4.73
N GLY A 104 -27.52 2.78 5.52
CA GLY A 104 -27.49 2.53 6.97
C GLY A 104 -27.48 1.05 7.36
N VAL A 105 -27.12 0.16 6.43
CA VAL A 105 -27.10 -1.29 6.66
C VAL A 105 -25.88 -1.65 7.51
N VAL A 106 -26.11 -2.31 8.65
CA VAL A 106 -25.02 -2.77 9.53
C VAL A 106 -24.27 -3.93 8.86
N HIS A 107 -22.97 -3.79 8.68
CA HIS A 107 -22.11 -4.81 8.06
C HIS A 107 -20.66 -4.69 8.55
N GLY A 108 -19.97 -5.82 8.65
CA GLY A 108 -18.63 -5.91 9.23
C GLY A 108 -17.51 -6.08 8.20
N CYS A 109 -16.41 -6.66 8.67
CA CYS A 109 -15.25 -7.03 7.85
C CYS A 109 -15.57 -8.17 6.86
N ASP A 110 -16.60 -8.96 7.13
CA ASP A 110 -17.09 -10.06 6.31
C ASP A 110 -17.60 -9.59 4.94
N VAL A 111 -18.33 -8.46 4.89
CA VAL A 111 -18.79 -7.84 3.64
C VAL A 111 -17.66 -7.06 2.98
N CYS A 112 -16.96 -6.24 3.77
CA CYS A 112 -15.83 -5.41 3.35
C CYS A 112 -14.72 -6.18 2.61
N SER A 113 -14.43 -7.42 3.06
CA SER A 113 -13.37 -8.25 2.47
C SER A 113 -13.80 -9.07 1.25
N ARG A 114 -15.12 -9.21 1.02
CA ARG A 114 -15.69 -9.98 -0.09
C ARG A 114 -15.93 -9.14 -1.33
N HIS A 115 -16.34 -7.89 -1.15
CA HIS A 115 -16.59 -6.98 -2.26
C HIS A 115 -15.23 -6.42 -2.69
N ARG A 116 -14.73 -6.91 -3.83
CA ARG A 116 -13.44 -6.54 -4.44
C ARG A 116 -13.68 -5.99 -5.82
#